data_AF-A0A645IRW2-F1
#
_entry.id   AF-A0A645IRW2-F1
#
_cell.length_a   1.000
_cell.length_b   1.000
_cell.length_c   1.000
_cell.angle_alpha   90.00
_cell.angle_beta   90.00
_cell.angle_gamma   90.00
#
_symmetry.space_group_name_H-M   'P 1'
#
loop_
_entity.id
_entity.type
_entity.pdbx_description
1 polymer ?
#
loop_
_entity_poly.entity_id
_entity_poly.type
_entity_poly.pdbx_seq_one_letter_code
_entity_poly.pdbx_strand_id
1 'polypeptide(L)'
;MTYRLKEHPDITVNLKSETAEPTPELGGDIRPDAVTNDFRTDLYWGAKVTPSRVKSARSIWHAPARRSVQLAGRPGQETFLAVVRKNATEEDYVYHAVARGNPDAPEASPDIRFFVEQQRENAIKRGIAPLTQDEVLKLARQIAASVGQRTGR
;
A
#
# COMPACT_ATOMS: atom_id res chain seq x y z
N MET A 1 1.44 4.92 -11.28
CA MET A 1 0.10 5.48 -11.54
C MET A 1 -0.50 6.01 -10.25
N THR A 2 -1.16 7.17 -10.30
CA THR A 2 -2.00 7.70 -9.22
C THR A 2 -3.35 8.06 -9.81
N TYR A 3 -4.44 7.66 -9.17
CA TYR A 3 -5.81 7.92 -9.63
C TYR A 3 -6.70 8.28 -8.44
N ARG A 4 -7.55 9.29 -8.59
CA ARG A 4 -8.56 9.67 -7.59
C ARG A 4 -9.93 9.29 -8.14
N LEU A 5 -10.75 8.61 -7.33
CA LEU A 5 -12.08 8.20 -7.78
C LEU A 5 -13.01 9.41 -7.91
N LYS A 6 -13.87 9.40 -8.94
CA LYS A 6 -14.83 10.49 -9.19
C LYS A 6 -15.97 10.47 -8.17
N GLU A 7 -16.53 9.29 -7.93
CA GLU A 7 -17.65 9.06 -7.01
C GLU A 7 -17.20 9.07 -5.54
N HIS A 8 -15.96 8.69 -5.28
CA HIS A 8 -15.33 8.71 -3.96
C HIS A 8 -14.06 9.57 -3.97
N PRO A 9 -14.21 10.92 -3.98
CA PRO A 9 -13.08 11.84 -4.07
C PRO A 9 -12.18 11.83 -2.82
N ASP A 10 -12.63 11.21 -1.73
CA ASP A 10 -11.81 10.85 -0.58
C ASP A 10 -10.80 9.75 -0.89
N ILE A 11 -10.94 8.98 -1.97
CA ILE A 11 -10.07 7.85 -2.27
C ILE A 11 -9.04 8.19 -3.33
N THR A 12 -7.77 8.02 -2.96
CA THR A 12 -6.64 8.04 -3.88
C THR A 12 -6.02 6.65 -3.96
N VAL A 13 -5.94 6.13 -5.19
CA VAL A 13 -5.32 4.85 -5.54
C VAL A 13 -3.94 5.12 -6.12
N ASN A 14 -2.94 4.37 -5.68
CA ASN A 14 -1.60 4.42 -6.26
C ASN A 14 -1.08 3.02 -6.50
N LEU A 15 -0.51 2.83 -7.69
CA LEU A 15 0.15 1.60 -8.10
C LEU A 15 1.51 1.98 -8.67
N LYS A 16 2.57 1.45 -8.08
CA LYS A 16 3.94 1.53 -8.58
C LYS A 16 4.43 0.15 -8.98
N SER A 17 5.08 0.11 -10.12
CA SER A 17 5.85 -1.02 -10.62
C SER A 17 7.25 -0.47 -10.84
N GLU A 18 8.22 -0.99 -10.11
CA GLU A 18 9.63 -0.59 -10.17
C GLU A 18 10.45 -1.85 -10.47
N THR A 19 11.52 -1.72 -11.26
CA THR A 19 12.44 -2.83 -11.56
C THR A 19 12.81 -3.55 -10.26
N ALA A 20 12.78 -4.89 -10.28
CA ALA A 20 13.04 -5.66 -9.07
C ALA A 20 14.40 -5.28 -8.47
N GLU A 21 14.41 -4.96 -7.18
CA GLU A 21 15.66 -4.66 -6.49
C GLU A 21 16.59 -5.88 -6.52
N PRO A 22 17.89 -5.68 -6.79
CA PRO A 22 18.86 -6.77 -6.83
C PRO A 22 18.93 -7.44 -5.46
N THR A 23 19.24 -8.74 -5.46
CA THR A 23 19.61 -9.42 -4.23
C THR A 23 20.91 -8.82 -3.70
N PRO A 24 20.98 -8.37 -2.43
CA PRO A 24 22.22 -7.89 -1.84
C PRO A 24 23.35 -8.91 -1.97
N GLU A 25 24.59 -8.43 -2.16
CA GLU A 25 25.76 -9.30 -2.29
C GLU A 25 26.06 -10.03 -0.97
N LEU A 26 26.57 -11.26 -1.09
CA LEU A 26 27.00 -12.05 0.05
C LEU A 26 28.23 -11.37 0.71
N GLY A 27 28.11 -11.00 1.98
CA GLY A 27 29.18 -10.32 2.72
C GLY A 27 29.11 -8.80 2.73
N GLY A 28 28.08 -8.20 2.11
CA GLY A 28 27.77 -6.77 2.25
C GLY A 28 27.02 -6.42 3.54
N ASP A 29 26.76 -5.13 3.74
CA ASP A 29 26.09 -4.59 4.95
C ASP A 29 24.63 -5.06 5.10
N ILE A 30 24.00 -5.50 4.01
CA ILE A 30 22.62 -5.99 3.99
C ILE A 30 22.66 -7.48 3.66
N ARG A 31 22.07 -8.31 4.52
CA ARG A 31 21.96 -9.74 4.24
C ARG A 31 21.07 -9.99 3.01
N PRO A 32 21.40 -10.96 2.15
CA PRO A 32 20.60 -11.28 0.95
C PRO A 32 19.12 -11.57 1.23
N ASP A 33 18.81 -12.11 2.42
CA ASP A 33 17.46 -12.46 2.88
C ASP A 33 16.69 -11.29 3.50
N ALA A 34 17.32 -10.13 3.71
CA ALA A 34 16.72 -9.01 4.42
C ALA A 34 15.72 -8.21 3.56
N VAL A 35 15.81 -8.29 2.23
CA VAL A 35 14.90 -7.60 1.31
C VAL A 35 13.62 -8.42 1.16
N THR A 36 12.71 -8.27 2.12
CA THR A 36 11.42 -8.99 2.19
C THR A 36 10.25 -8.04 2.02
N ASN A 37 9.05 -8.60 1.82
CA ASN A 37 7.82 -7.81 1.86
C ASN A 37 7.63 -7.10 3.21
N ASP A 38 8.08 -7.70 4.33
CA ASP A 38 8.06 -7.05 5.64
C ASP A 38 8.93 -5.80 5.67
N PHE A 39 10.18 -5.91 5.20
CA PHE A 39 11.10 -4.77 5.15
C PHE A 39 10.52 -3.63 4.28
N ARG A 40 9.94 -3.96 3.12
CA ARG A 40 9.31 -2.96 2.22
C ARG A 40 8.09 -2.30 2.85
N THR A 41 7.29 -3.06 3.60
CA THR A 41 6.15 -2.57 4.37
C THR A 41 6.62 -1.61 5.47
N ASP A 42 7.70 -1.95 6.19
CA ASP A 42 8.22 -1.12 7.27
C ASP A 42 8.85 0.17 6.75
N LEU A 43 9.57 0.13 5.63
CA LEU A 43 10.06 1.34 4.95
C LEU A 43 8.91 2.26 4.52
N TYR A 44 7.81 1.70 4.00
CA TYR A 44 6.64 2.48 3.62
C TYR A 44 6.05 3.21 4.83
N TRP A 45 5.77 2.48 5.91
CA TRP A 45 5.13 3.05 7.08
C TRP A 45 6.07 4.00 7.84
N GLY A 46 7.37 3.72 7.89
CA GLY A 46 8.36 4.65 8.47
C GLY A 46 8.38 6.01 7.76
N ALA A 47 8.16 6.05 6.44
CA ALA A 47 8.06 7.29 5.68
C ALA A 47 6.68 7.97 5.73
N LYS A 48 5.61 7.21 6.01
CA LYS A 48 4.22 7.70 6.00
C LYS A 48 3.71 8.12 7.37
N VAL A 49 4.11 7.42 8.43
CA VAL A 49 3.67 7.58 9.82
C VAL A 49 4.72 8.33 10.61
N THR A 50 5.13 9.50 10.10
CA THR A 50 6.07 10.37 10.80
C THR A 50 5.31 11.35 11.72
N PRO A 51 5.90 11.78 12.85
CA PRO A 51 5.28 12.80 13.72
C PRO A 51 4.99 14.15 13.01
N SER A 52 5.67 14.41 11.89
CA SER A 52 5.40 15.58 11.06
C SER A 52 4.13 15.46 10.20
N ARG A 53 3.65 14.24 9.92
CA ARG A 53 2.53 13.96 9.01
C ARG A 53 1.26 13.51 9.74
N VAL A 54 1.40 12.72 10.80
CA VAL A 54 0.29 12.11 11.53
C VAL A 54 0.39 12.35 13.03
N LYS A 55 -0.76 12.45 13.70
CA LYS A 55 -0.89 12.44 15.16
C LYS A 55 -0.76 11.02 15.70
N SER A 56 -1.40 10.07 15.03
CA SER A 56 -1.41 8.66 15.42
C SER A 56 -1.66 7.77 14.21
N ALA A 57 -1.25 6.51 14.32
CA ALA A 57 -1.67 5.45 13.43
C ALA A 57 -1.83 4.16 14.22
N ARG A 58 -2.83 3.35 13.86
CA ARG A 58 -3.08 2.03 14.44
C ARG A 58 -3.41 1.04 13.35
N SER A 59 -2.95 -0.20 13.50
CA SER A 59 -3.41 -1.29 12.66
C SER A 59 -4.90 -1.55 12.89
N ILE A 60 -5.65 -1.77 11.82
CA ILE A 60 -7.04 -2.26 11.89
C ILE A 60 -7.07 -3.74 12.25
N TRP A 61 -6.06 -4.51 11.82
CA TRP A 61 -5.96 -5.92 12.16
C TRP A 61 -5.20 -6.12 13.45
N HIS A 62 -5.81 -6.90 14.35
CA HIS A 62 -5.13 -7.48 15.49
C HIS A 62 -4.11 -8.54 15.03
N ALA A 63 -3.16 -8.88 15.91
CA ALA A 63 -2.04 -9.75 15.62
C ALA A 63 -2.46 -11.02 14.83
N PRO A 64 -1.88 -11.27 13.64
CA PRO A 64 -0.86 -10.45 12.96
C PRO A 64 -1.44 -9.19 12.28
N ALA A 65 -0.77 -8.05 12.48
CA ALA A 65 -1.12 -6.76 11.86
C ALA A 65 -0.85 -6.71 10.35
N ARG A 66 -0.16 -7.72 9.81
CA ARG A 66 0.15 -7.91 8.41
C ARG A 66 -0.47 -9.22 7.95
N ARG A 67 -0.97 -9.28 6.72
CA ARG A 67 -1.60 -10.49 6.17
C ARG A 67 -1.02 -10.81 4.81
N SER A 68 -1.04 -12.09 4.45
CA SER A 68 -0.68 -12.51 3.09
C SER A 68 -1.75 -12.09 2.10
N VAL A 69 -1.34 -11.71 0.89
CA VAL A 69 -2.23 -11.37 -0.22
C VAL A 69 -1.62 -11.85 -1.53
N GLN A 70 -2.45 -12.12 -2.54
CA GLN A 70 -1.97 -12.29 -3.92
C GLN A 70 -2.02 -10.93 -4.61
N LEU A 71 -0.88 -10.44 -5.11
CA LEU A 71 -0.79 -9.16 -5.82
C LEU A 71 -0.01 -9.38 -7.12
N ALA A 72 -0.60 -9.02 -8.27
CA ALA A 72 0.01 -9.28 -9.58
C ALA A 72 0.43 -10.75 -9.79
N GLY A 73 -0.42 -11.69 -9.34
CA GLY A 73 -0.23 -13.13 -9.53
C GLY A 73 0.78 -13.82 -8.61
N ARG A 74 1.31 -13.13 -7.59
CA ARG A 74 2.35 -13.66 -6.71
C ARG A 74 2.12 -13.34 -5.23
N PRO A 75 2.79 -14.07 -4.30
CA PRO A 75 2.70 -13.82 -2.88
C PRO A 75 3.19 -12.41 -2.52
N GLY A 76 2.31 -11.69 -1.85
CA GLY A 76 2.55 -10.37 -1.31
C GLY A 76 2.15 -10.28 0.16
N GLN A 77 2.26 -9.07 0.69
CA GLN A 77 1.83 -8.73 2.03
C GLN A 77 0.94 -7.50 1.98
N GLU A 78 -0.17 -7.52 2.71
CA GLU A 78 -1.05 -6.39 2.92
C GLU A 78 -1.00 -5.91 4.38
N THR A 79 -1.28 -4.62 4.55
CA THR A 79 -1.47 -3.92 5.83
C THR A 79 -2.59 -2.91 5.69
N PHE A 80 -3.31 -2.67 6.78
CA PHE A 80 -4.42 -1.73 6.79
C PHE A 80 -4.47 -0.95 8.09
N LEU A 81 -4.29 0.37 8.00
CA LEU A 81 -4.15 1.26 9.15
C LEU A 81 -5.25 2.32 9.17
N ALA A 82 -5.70 2.66 10.38
CA ALA A 82 -6.35 3.94 10.65
C ALA A 82 -5.27 4.96 11.02
N VAL A 83 -5.33 6.15 10.42
CA VAL A 83 -4.37 7.24 10.64
C VAL A 83 -5.09 8.52 11.01
N VAL A 84 -4.68 9.22 12.05
CA VAL A 84 -5.17 10.58 12.33
C VAL A 84 -4.14 11.56 11.80
N ARG A 85 -4.48 12.31 10.76
CA ARG A 85 -3.56 13.30 10.17
C ARG A 85 -3.33 14.47 11.12
N LYS A 86 -2.19 15.16 10.98
CA LYS A 86 -1.79 16.24 11.90
C LYS A 86 -2.86 17.34 12.09
N ASN A 87 -3.58 17.69 11.04
CA ASN A 87 -4.61 18.74 11.08
C ASN A 87 -6.04 18.18 11.11
N ALA A 88 -6.20 16.86 11.26
CA ALA A 88 -7.50 16.20 11.33
C ALA A 88 -7.83 15.82 12.79
N THR A 89 -9.12 15.71 13.08
CA THR A 89 -9.67 15.12 14.32
C THR A 89 -10.11 13.68 14.12
N GLU A 90 -10.38 13.34 12.87
CA GLU A 90 -10.96 12.09 12.43
C GLU A 90 -9.90 11.16 11.83
N GLU A 91 -10.12 9.84 11.94
CA GLU A 91 -9.23 8.84 11.33
C GLU A 91 -9.36 8.83 9.80
N ASP A 92 -8.36 8.48 9.04
CA ASP A 92 -8.47 8.11 7.63
C ASP A 92 -7.98 6.66 7.50
N TYR A 93 -8.46 5.92 6.51
CA TYR A 93 -8.03 4.54 6.30
C TYR A 93 -7.00 4.45 5.17
N VAL A 94 -5.90 3.73 5.43
CA VAL A 94 -4.81 3.53 4.47
C VAL A 94 -4.52 2.05 4.33
N TYR A 95 -4.79 1.53 3.14
CA TYR A 95 -4.43 0.18 2.72
C TYR A 95 -3.10 0.21 1.96
N HIS A 96 -2.23 -0.74 2.25
CA HIS A 96 -0.95 -0.90 1.56
C HIS A 96 -0.69 -2.38 1.30
N ALA A 97 -0.33 -2.71 0.06
CA ALA A 97 0.10 -4.04 -0.34
C ALA A 97 1.39 -3.98 -1.15
N VAL A 98 2.28 -4.94 -0.92
CA VAL A 98 3.55 -5.08 -1.64
C VAL A 98 3.76 -6.52 -2.08
N ALA A 99 4.43 -6.67 -3.22
CA ALA A 99 4.94 -7.95 -3.68
C ALA A 99 6.32 -7.75 -4.29
N ARG A 100 7.30 -8.50 -3.78
CA ARG A 100 8.67 -8.51 -4.32
C ARG A 100 8.70 -9.08 -5.74
N GLY A 101 9.57 -8.49 -6.54
CA GLY A 101 10.00 -8.91 -7.86
C GLY A 101 10.86 -10.16 -7.87
N ASN A 102 11.23 -10.61 -9.08
CA ASN A 102 12.32 -11.55 -9.26
C ASN A 102 13.58 -10.78 -9.65
N PRO A 103 14.62 -10.73 -8.78
CA PRO A 103 15.90 -10.10 -9.10
C PRO A 103 16.59 -10.70 -10.34
N ASP A 104 16.36 -11.97 -10.65
CA ASP A 104 16.94 -12.65 -11.82
C ASP A 104 16.18 -12.33 -13.12
N ALA A 105 14.99 -11.72 -13.01
CA ALA A 105 14.17 -11.28 -14.14
C ALA A 105 13.55 -9.91 -13.84
N PRO A 106 14.38 -8.87 -13.64
CA PRO A 106 13.98 -7.68 -12.89
C PRO A 106 12.98 -6.78 -13.62
N GLU A 107 12.95 -6.83 -14.95
CA GLU A 107 11.96 -6.14 -15.78
C GLU A 107 10.69 -6.98 -15.99
N ALA A 108 10.83 -8.31 -16.12
CA ALA A 108 9.70 -9.22 -16.36
C ALA A 108 8.87 -9.49 -15.09
N SER A 109 9.50 -9.39 -13.92
CA SER A 109 8.88 -9.56 -12.62
C SER A 109 9.29 -8.40 -11.70
N PRO A 110 8.75 -7.19 -11.91
CA PRO A 110 9.12 -6.00 -11.15
C PRO A 110 8.58 -6.07 -9.71
N ASP A 111 9.15 -5.27 -8.82
CA ASP A 111 8.59 -4.98 -7.50
C ASP A 111 7.27 -4.21 -7.66
N ILE A 112 6.22 -4.66 -6.97
CA ILE A 112 4.91 -4.01 -6.98
C ILE A 112 4.62 -3.41 -5.62
N ARG A 113 4.18 -2.14 -5.63
CA ARG A 113 3.63 -1.45 -4.46
C ARG A 113 2.29 -0.85 -4.82
N PHE A 114 1.29 -1.19 -4.04
CA PHE A 114 -0.08 -0.72 -4.20
C PHE A 114 -0.56 -0.10 -2.89
N PHE A 115 -1.24 1.04 -2.96
CA PHE A 115 -1.92 1.59 -1.80
C PHE A 115 -3.20 2.33 -2.17
N VAL A 116 -4.13 2.32 -1.23
CA VAL A 116 -5.34 3.14 -1.24
C VAL A 116 -5.30 4.02 0.00
N GLU A 117 -5.36 5.32 -0.20
CA GLU A 117 -5.29 6.32 0.85
C GLU A 117 -6.59 7.12 0.86
N GLN A 118 -7.28 7.11 2.00
CA GLN A 118 -8.44 7.96 2.23
C GLN A 118 -8.01 9.37 2.69
N GLN A 119 -8.73 10.37 2.21
CA GLN A 119 -8.70 11.76 2.67
C GLN A 119 -10.14 12.27 2.75
N ARG A 120 -10.83 11.96 3.86
CA ARG A 120 -12.29 12.18 4.00
C ARG A 120 -12.74 13.61 3.74
N GLU A 121 -11.90 14.61 4.03
CA GLU A 121 -12.19 16.01 3.76
C GLU A 121 -12.55 16.28 2.29
N ASN A 122 -11.97 15.53 1.34
CA ASN A 122 -12.23 15.73 -0.09
C ASN A 122 -13.66 15.33 -0.48
N ALA A 123 -14.25 14.34 0.19
CA ALA A 123 -15.66 13.98 0.02
C ALA A 123 -16.58 14.97 0.74
N ILE A 124 -16.25 15.34 1.98
CA ILE A 124 -17.04 16.29 2.78
C ILE A 124 -17.17 17.64 2.06
N LYS A 125 -16.08 18.18 1.49
CA LYS A 125 -16.08 19.43 0.70
C LYS A 125 -17.01 19.39 -0.53
N ARG A 126 -17.43 18.20 -0.95
CA ARG A 126 -18.31 17.96 -2.10
C ARG A 126 -19.71 17.48 -1.69
N GLY A 127 -20.02 17.48 -0.39
CA GLY A 127 -21.31 16.99 0.12
C GLY A 127 -21.48 15.47 0.00
N ILE A 128 -20.39 14.72 -0.16
CA ILE A 128 -20.40 13.27 -0.28
C ILE A 128 -19.99 12.65 1.06
N ALA A 129 -20.71 11.62 1.49
CA ALA A 129 -20.32 10.84 2.66
C ALA A 129 -18.99 10.08 2.38
N PRO A 130 -17.94 10.27 3.20
CA PRO A 130 -16.70 9.50 3.06
C PRO A 130 -16.95 8.00 3.23
N LEU A 131 -16.14 7.18 2.57
CA LEU A 131 -16.22 5.73 2.74
C LEU A 131 -15.92 5.31 4.19
N THR A 132 -16.63 4.29 4.65
CA THR A 132 -16.35 3.61 5.91
C THR A 132 -15.09 2.75 5.81
N GLN A 133 -14.56 2.32 6.95
CA GLN A 133 -13.40 1.42 7.03
C GLN A 133 -13.55 0.19 6.13
N ASP A 134 -14.70 -0.48 6.19
CA ASP A 134 -14.94 -1.74 5.50
C ASP A 134 -15.11 -1.53 3.98
N GLU A 135 -15.70 -0.40 3.58
CA GLU A 135 -15.82 -0.02 2.17
C GLU A 135 -14.44 0.30 1.56
N VAL A 136 -13.58 1.02 2.28
CA VAL A 136 -12.19 1.27 1.84
C VAL A 136 -11.45 -0.05 1.68
N LEU A 137 -11.55 -0.96 2.66
CA LEU A 137 -10.88 -2.25 2.59
C LEU A 137 -11.39 -3.11 1.43
N LYS A 138 -12.71 -3.19 1.25
CA LYS A 138 -13.34 -3.95 0.17
C LYS A 138 -12.89 -3.42 -1.20
N LEU A 139 -12.96 -2.10 -1.38
CA LEU A 139 -12.51 -1.43 -2.60
C LEU A 139 -11.03 -1.68 -2.87
N ALA A 140 -10.17 -1.51 -1.84
CA ALA A 140 -8.73 -1.69 -1.99
C ALA A 140 -8.37 -3.12 -2.42
N ARG A 141 -9.00 -4.13 -1.81
CA ARG A 141 -8.79 -5.54 -2.19
C ARG A 141 -9.33 -5.86 -3.58
N GLN A 142 -10.48 -5.30 -3.97
CA GLN A 142 -11.01 -5.48 -5.33
C GLN A 142 -10.05 -4.92 -6.38
N ILE A 143 -9.46 -3.75 -6.12
CA ILE A 143 -8.46 -3.16 -7.02
C ILE A 143 -7.16 -4.00 -6.99
N ALA A 144 -6.67 -4.38 -5.80
CA ALA A 144 -5.46 -5.19 -5.68
C ALA A 144 -5.57 -6.52 -6.45
N ALA A 145 -6.73 -7.17 -6.39
CA ALA A 145 -7.02 -8.40 -7.12
C ALA A 145 -7.10 -8.23 -8.64
N SER A 146 -7.39 -7.02 -9.13
CA SER A 146 -7.39 -6.70 -10.57
C SER A 146 -6.03 -6.25 -11.10
N VAL A 147 -5.04 -6.02 -10.21
CA VAL A 147 -3.66 -5.76 -10.64
C VAL A 147 -3.10 -7.02 -11.28
N GLY A 148 -2.84 -6.95 -12.59
CA GLY A 148 -2.18 -7.98 -13.37
C GLY A 148 -1.08 -7.40 -14.25
N GLN A 149 -0.24 -8.28 -14.78
CA GLN A 149 0.69 -7.91 -15.85
C GLN A 149 -0.12 -7.56 -17.11
N ARG A 150 0.27 -6.49 -17.81
CA ARG A 150 -0.32 -6.19 -19.11
C ARG A 150 0.12 -7.30 -20.06
N THR A 151 -0.78 -8.20 -20.44
CA THR A 151 -0.53 -9.13 -21.54
C THR A 151 -0.33 -8.30 -22.80
N GLY A 152 0.89 -8.33 -23.35
CA GLY A 152 1.18 -7.70 -24.62
C GLY A 152 0.29 -8.32 -25.71
N ARG A 153 -0.36 -7.46 -26.48
CA ARG A 153 -0.79 -7.79 -27.85
C ARG A 153 0.40 -7.60 -28.77
#